data_AF-A0A5J5CCW1-F1
#
_entry.id   AF-A0A5J5CCW1-F1
#
_cell.length_a   1.000
_cell.length_b   1.000
_cell.length_c   1.000
_cell.angle_alpha   90.00
_cell.angle_beta   90.00
_cell.angle_gamma   90.00
#
_symmetry.space_group_name_H-M   'P 1'
#
loop_
_entity.id
_entity.type
_entity.pdbx_description
1 polymer ?
#
loop_
_entity_poly.entity_id
_entity_poly.type
_entity_poly.pdbx_seq_one_letter_code
_entity_poly.pdbx_strand_id
1 'polypeptide(L)'
;MGRMNTNYRLAVPVRKRVAIALWKLATGIEYRTISHLFGVGLSTVFNCVQDFCDSVIKVLLPQHITTPEAAKLVEIATFFHNRWRIPQCVGAIDGSHIPIIAPEEYPRDYFNRKGWHSIILQGVVDGRGLFWDVCVGYAGSVHDARVLRQSNLWDQLSDGELLGQNKKIISGINVGHYLIEMAFGRLKGRWRCLLKRNDCKLELSKKMTLTCCVLHNI
;
A
#
# COMPACT_ATOMS: atom_id res chain seq x y z
N MET A 1 14.19 -20.64 8.25
CA MET A 1 15.62 -21.05 8.25
C MET A 1 16.46 -19.96 7.62
N GLY A 2 17.58 -19.57 8.24
CA GLY A 2 18.48 -18.54 7.70
C GLY A 2 19.29 -19.05 6.50
N ARG A 3 19.70 -18.16 5.59
CA ARG A 3 20.67 -18.51 4.53
C ARG A 3 22.01 -18.85 5.19
N MET A 4 22.59 -20.01 4.85
CA MET A 4 23.86 -20.50 5.38
C MET A 4 25.00 -20.26 4.39
N ASN A 5 26.23 -20.18 4.89
CA ASN A 5 27.41 -20.12 4.05
C ASN A 5 27.54 -21.44 3.25
N THR A 6 28.01 -21.34 2.01
CA THR A 6 28.43 -22.50 1.23
C THR A 6 29.96 -22.52 1.16
N ASN A 7 30.53 -23.65 0.72
CA ASN A 7 31.98 -23.78 0.51
C ASN A 7 32.56 -22.73 -0.45
N TYR A 8 31.73 -22.15 -1.32
CA TYR A 8 32.16 -21.21 -2.36
C TYR A 8 31.62 -19.79 -2.18
N ARG A 9 30.72 -19.55 -1.22
CA ARG A 9 30.08 -18.24 -1.05
C ARG A 9 29.55 -18.01 0.35
N LEU A 10 29.91 -16.87 0.94
CA LEU A 10 29.30 -16.37 2.17
C LEU A 10 27.84 -15.95 1.92
N ALA A 11 26.96 -16.33 2.85
CA ALA A 11 25.58 -15.89 2.83
C ALA A 11 25.50 -14.36 2.98
N VAL A 12 24.62 -13.72 2.21
CA VAL A 12 24.38 -12.28 2.37
C VAL A 12 23.75 -12.03 3.74
N PRO A 13 24.40 -11.24 4.62
CA PRO A 13 23.88 -10.98 5.97
C PRO A 13 22.48 -10.38 5.93
N VAL A 14 21.64 -10.70 6.93
CA VAL A 14 20.25 -10.20 7.03
C VAL A 14 20.20 -8.67 6.86
N ARG A 15 21.04 -7.94 7.60
CA ARG A 15 21.11 -6.47 7.52
C ARG A 15 21.35 -5.96 6.09
N LYS A 16 22.23 -6.63 5.34
CA LYS A 16 22.52 -6.29 3.94
C LYS A 16 21.34 -6.62 3.02
N ARG A 17 20.65 -7.74 3.23
CA ARG A 17 19.43 -8.10 2.47
C ARG A 17 18.31 -7.09 2.68
N VAL A 18 18.08 -6.68 3.93
CA VAL A 18 17.11 -5.64 4.29
C VAL A 18 17.50 -4.31 3.66
N ALA A 19 18.78 -3.90 3.76
CA ALA A 19 19.26 -2.66 3.12
C ALA A 19 19.05 -2.65 1.61
N ILE A 20 19.33 -3.77 0.92
CA ILE A 20 19.07 -3.92 -0.52
C ILE A 20 17.59 -3.71 -0.84
N ALA A 21 16.69 -4.35 -0.09
CA ALA A 21 15.26 -4.26 -0.33
C ALA A 21 14.72 -2.85 -0.06
N LEU A 22 15.08 -2.25 1.08
CA LEU A 22 14.72 -0.87 1.41
C LEU A 22 15.25 0.11 0.38
N TRP A 23 16.48 -0.08 -0.11
CA TRP A 23 17.04 0.78 -1.15
C TRP A 23 16.24 0.70 -2.46
N LYS A 24 15.83 -0.51 -2.87
CA LYS A 24 14.98 -0.70 -4.04
C LYS A 24 13.64 0.03 -3.88
N LEU A 25 12.97 -0.15 -2.75
CA LEU A 25 11.66 0.46 -2.47
C LEU A 25 11.74 1.99 -2.35
N ALA A 26 12.77 2.53 -1.70
CA ALA A 26 12.91 3.96 -1.50
C ALA A 26 13.24 4.71 -2.81
N THR A 27 14.11 4.13 -3.65
CA THR A 27 14.69 4.84 -4.81
C THR A 27 14.02 4.49 -6.15
N GLY A 28 13.48 3.27 -6.26
CA GLY A 28 12.92 2.73 -7.49
C GLY A 28 13.95 2.37 -8.57
N ILE A 29 15.26 2.51 -8.33
CA ILE A 29 16.31 2.30 -9.34
C ILE A 29 16.41 0.85 -9.82
N GLU A 30 17.09 0.63 -10.95
CA GLU A 30 17.20 -0.67 -11.60
C GLU A 30 17.93 -1.70 -10.73
N TYR A 31 17.53 -2.97 -10.82
CA TYR A 31 18.16 -4.07 -10.08
C TYR A 31 19.66 -4.18 -10.38
N ARG A 32 20.09 -3.86 -11.61
CA ARG A 32 21.50 -3.86 -12.01
C ARG A 32 22.29 -2.83 -11.22
N THR A 33 21.79 -1.60 -11.13
CA THR A 33 22.41 -0.52 -10.35
C THR A 33 22.59 -0.92 -8.88
N ILE A 34 21.56 -1.52 -8.28
CA ILE A 34 21.62 -2.02 -6.90
C ILE A 34 22.63 -3.17 -6.76
N SER A 35 22.69 -4.06 -7.76
CA SER A 35 23.64 -5.17 -7.80
C SER A 35 25.09 -4.68 -7.74
N HIS A 36 25.43 -3.66 -8.54
CA HIS A 36 26.75 -3.02 -8.49
C HIS A 36 26.99 -2.31 -7.15
N LEU A 37 26.02 -1.52 -6.67
CA LEU A 37 26.14 -0.75 -5.42
C LEU A 37 26.41 -1.63 -4.20
N PHE A 38 25.72 -2.77 -4.10
CA PHE A 38 25.87 -3.69 -2.97
C PHE A 38 26.86 -4.82 -3.21
N GLY A 39 27.48 -4.91 -4.39
CA GLY A 39 28.43 -5.97 -4.74
C GLY A 39 27.84 -7.37 -4.60
N VAL A 40 26.61 -7.58 -5.10
CA VAL A 40 25.93 -8.89 -5.09
C VAL A 40 25.34 -9.17 -6.47
N GLY A 41 25.19 -10.44 -6.85
CA GLY A 41 24.61 -10.79 -8.15
C GLY A 41 23.17 -10.32 -8.32
N LEU A 42 22.75 -10.08 -9.56
CA LEU A 42 21.42 -9.55 -9.92
C LEU A 42 20.27 -10.38 -9.32
N SER A 43 20.35 -11.71 -9.44
CA SER A 43 19.38 -12.64 -8.85
C SER A 43 19.33 -12.54 -7.33
N THR A 44 20.46 -12.22 -6.68
CA THR A 44 20.51 -12.02 -5.23
C THR A 44 19.75 -10.76 -4.84
N VAL A 45 19.88 -9.66 -5.59
CA VAL A 45 19.10 -8.44 -5.35
C VAL A 45 17.60 -8.74 -5.46
N PHE A 46 17.19 -9.37 -6.55
CA PHE A 46 15.79 -9.74 -6.78
C PHE A 46 15.23 -10.58 -5.63
N ASN A 47 15.93 -11.66 -5.26
CA ASN A 47 15.50 -12.53 -4.16
C ASN A 47 15.46 -11.78 -2.82
N CYS A 48 16.38 -10.84 -2.55
CA CYS A 48 16.32 -10.04 -1.33
C CYS A 48 15.07 -9.15 -1.28
N VAL A 49 14.71 -8.52 -2.40
CA VAL A 49 13.50 -7.69 -2.50
C VAL A 49 12.26 -8.55 -2.30
N GLN A 50 12.18 -9.70 -2.97
CA GLN A 50 11.06 -10.62 -2.87
C GLN A 50 10.90 -11.18 -1.45
N ASP A 51 11.96 -11.77 -0.88
CA ASP A 51 11.96 -12.33 0.48
C ASP A 51 11.56 -11.29 1.53
N PHE A 52 12.06 -10.06 1.37
CA PHE A 52 11.75 -8.95 2.27
C PHE A 52 10.27 -8.55 2.17
N CYS A 53 9.75 -8.34 0.96
CA CYS A 53 8.34 -7.99 0.77
C CYS A 53 7.42 -9.08 1.32
N ASP A 54 7.73 -10.35 1.06
CA ASP A 54 6.97 -11.49 1.57
C ASP A 54 6.98 -11.53 3.11
N SER A 55 8.13 -11.26 3.72
CA SER A 55 8.25 -11.21 5.18
C SER A 55 7.48 -10.04 5.80
N VAL A 56 7.57 -8.84 5.21
CA VAL A 56 6.84 -7.66 5.66
C VAL A 56 5.33 -7.87 5.54
N ILE A 57 4.85 -8.38 4.40
CA ILE A 57 3.43 -8.65 4.20
C ILE A 57 2.94 -9.71 5.19
N LYS A 58 3.71 -10.79 5.38
CA LYS A 58 3.30 -11.88 6.27
C LYS A 58 3.25 -11.46 7.74
N VAL A 59 4.23 -10.67 8.19
CA VAL A 59 4.43 -10.40 9.62
C VAL A 59 3.88 -9.04 10.03
N LEU A 60 4.13 -8.00 9.23
CA LEU A 60 3.89 -6.61 9.62
C LEU A 60 2.57 -6.05 9.07
N LEU A 61 2.08 -6.49 7.91
CA LEU A 61 0.78 -6.06 7.38
C LEU A 61 -0.36 -6.23 8.40
N PRO A 62 -0.59 -7.42 9.00
CA PRO A 62 -1.68 -7.60 9.97
C PRO A 62 -1.45 -6.88 11.31
N GLN A 63 -0.27 -6.32 11.56
CA GLN A 63 0.03 -5.56 12.78
C GLN A 63 -0.15 -4.05 12.59
N HIS A 64 0.04 -3.56 11.36
CA HIS A 64 0.12 -2.12 11.06
C HIS A 64 -1.01 -1.61 10.16
N ILE A 65 -1.70 -2.47 9.41
CA ILE A 65 -2.85 -2.09 8.58
C ILE A 65 -4.00 -3.05 8.88
N THR A 66 -4.89 -2.60 9.75
CA THR A 66 -6.06 -3.36 10.20
C THR A 66 -7.26 -2.43 10.30
N THR A 67 -8.43 -2.96 9.94
CA THR A 67 -9.70 -2.27 10.12
C THR A 67 -9.87 -1.84 11.58
N PRO A 68 -10.09 -0.55 11.87
CA PRO A 68 -10.21 -0.07 13.23
C PRO A 68 -11.50 -0.56 13.88
N GLU A 69 -11.43 -0.94 15.14
CA GLU A 69 -12.62 -1.22 15.96
C GLU A 69 -13.41 0.08 16.26
N ALA A 70 -14.64 -0.07 16.73
CA ALA A 70 -15.57 1.03 17.03
C ALA A 70 -14.95 2.13 17.92
N ALA A 71 -14.27 1.74 19.00
CA ALA A 71 -13.61 2.68 19.90
C ALA A 71 -12.51 3.48 19.18
N LYS A 72 -11.74 2.80 18.32
CA LYS A 72 -10.67 3.44 17.56
C LYS A 72 -11.21 4.40 16.50
N LEU A 73 -12.35 4.08 15.89
CA LEU A 73 -13.03 4.99 14.96
C LEU A 73 -13.44 6.30 15.64
N VAL A 74 -13.91 6.26 16.89
CA VAL A 74 -14.23 7.47 17.67
C VAL A 74 -12.97 8.32 17.92
N GLU A 75 -11.82 7.71 18.21
CA GLU A 75 -10.55 8.43 18.33
C GLU A 75 -10.15 9.09 17.01
N ILE A 76 -10.27 8.37 15.89
CA ILE A 76 -9.92 8.89 14.56
C ILE A 76 -10.86 10.06 14.21
N ALA A 77 -12.17 9.91 14.43
CA ALA A 77 -13.15 10.98 14.20
C ALA A 77 -12.88 12.22 15.05
N THR A 78 -12.51 12.03 16.31
CA THR A 78 -12.09 13.12 17.20
C THR A 78 -10.84 13.82 16.66
N PHE A 79 -9.85 13.06 16.18
CA PHE A 79 -8.65 13.62 15.57
C PHE A 79 -8.99 14.44 14.32
N PHE A 80 -9.82 13.91 13.41
CA PHE A 80 -10.25 14.63 12.21
C PHE A 80 -10.97 15.93 12.54
N HIS A 81 -11.87 15.91 13.53
CA HIS A 81 -12.56 17.10 13.97
C HIS A 81 -11.59 18.15 14.54
N ASN A 82 -10.68 17.75 15.44
CA ASN A 82 -9.78 18.67 16.10
C ASN A 82 -8.74 19.26 15.14
N ARG A 83 -8.21 18.43 14.23
CA ARG A 83 -7.13 18.82 13.32
C ARG A 83 -7.65 19.49 12.04
N TRP A 84 -8.69 18.92 11.43
CA TRP A 84 -9.16 19.28 10.09
C TRP A 84 -10.56 19.91 10.08
N ARG A 85 -11.24 20.00 11.24
CA ARG A 85 -12.61 20.53 11.38
C ARG A 85 -13.67 19.73 10.62
N ILE A 86 -13.39 18.45 10.38
CA ILE A 86 -14.31 17.52 9.71
C ILE A 86 -14.87 16.56 10.77
N PRO A 87 -16.04 16.83 11.37
CA PRO A 87 -16.62 15.97 12.39
C PRO A 87 -17.06 14.62 11.79
N GLN A 88 -16.97 13.54 12.57
CA GLN A 88 -17.39 12.17 12.20
C GLN A 88 -16.63 11.53 11.02
N CYS A 89 -15.64 12.21 10.42
CA CYS A 89 -14.80 11.59 9.40
C CYS A 89 -13.82 10.59 10.03
N VAL A 90 -13.79 9.35 9.56
CA VAL A 90 -12.91 8.29 10.07
C VAL A 90 -11.83 7.86 9.08
N GLY A 91 -11.80 8.47 7.91
CA GLY A 91 -10.72 8.27 6.98
C GLY A 91 -10.91 9.03 5.68
N ALA A 92 -9.81 9.17 4.96
CA ALA A 92 -9.82 9.59 3.57
C ALA A 92 -9.52 8.36 2.70
N ILE A 93 -10.37 8.11 1.70
CA ILE A 93 -10.20 7.07 0.69
C ILE A 93 -9.78 7.69 -0.64
N ASP A 94 -8.89 7.02 -1.36
CA ASP A 94 -8.50 7.43 -2.71
C ASP A 94 -7.94 6.22 -3.47
N GLY A 95 -7.75 6.40 -4.78
CA GLY A 95 -7.14 5.44 -5.69
C GLY A 95 -5.85 5.98 -6.28
N SER A 96 -4.88 5.11 -6.55
CA SER A 96 -3.63 5.48 -7.20
C SER A 96 -3.17 4.42 -8.19
N HIS A 97 -2.88 4.86 -9.41
CA HIS A 97 -2.21 4.04 -10.41
C HIS A 97 -0.72 3.88 -10.06
N ILE A 98 -0.28 2.63 -9.92
CA ILE A 98 1.11 2.23 -9.74
C ILE A 98 1.64 1.76 -11.10
N PRO A 99 2.68 2.40 -11.67
CA PRO A 99 3.17 2.03 -12.99
C PRO A 99 3.85 0.66 -13.00
N ILE A 100 3.48 -0.16 -13.98
CA ILE A 100 4.04 -1.50 -14.21
C ILE A 100 4.57 -1.62 -15.64
N ILE A 101 5.42 -2.61 -15.88
CA ILE A 101 5.62 -3.11 -17.25
C ILE A 101 4.33 -3.79 -17.74
N ALA A 102 4.08 -3.74 -19.05
CA ALA A 102 2.94 -4.44 -19.63
C ALA A 102 3.02 -5.94 -19.25
N PRO A 103 1.97 -6.50 -18.64
CA PRO A 103 1.96 -7.92 -18.32
C PRO A 103 1.87 -8.78 -19.58
N GLU A 104 2.36 -10.02 -19.49
CA GLU A 104 2.30 -10.99 -20.59
C GLU A 104 0.84 -11.38 -20.90
N GLU A 105 0.03 -11.52 -19.85
CA GLU A 105 -1.38 -11.84 -19.93
C GLU A 105 -2.24 -10.57 -19.88
N TYR A 106 -3.17 -10.44 -20.82
CA TYR A 106 -4.17 -9.36 -20.90
C TYR A 106 -3.58 -7.93 -20.75
N PRO A 107 -2.53 -7.53 -21.49
CA PRO A 107 -1.87 -6.24 -21.31
C PRO A 107 -2.81 -5.04 -21.45
N ARG A 108 -3.83 -5.14 -22.32
CA ARG A 108 -4.82 -4.08 -22.54
C ARG A 108 -5.61 -3.73 -21.29
N ASP A 109 -5.87 -4.70 -20.41
CA ASP A 109 -6.66 -4.48 -19.19
C ASP A 109 -5.91 -3.57 -18.21
N TYR A 110 -4.58 -3.57 -18.27
CA TYR A 110 -3.73 -2.75 -17.41
C TYR A 110 -3.46 -1.36 -18.00
N PHE A 111 -3.84 -1.11 -19.25
CA PHE A 111 -3.65 0.17 -19.92
C PHE A 111 -4.67 1.19 -19.41
N ASN A 112 -4.20 2.20 -18.69
CA ASN A 112 -5.07 3.21 -18.08
C ASN A 112 -5.40 4.35 -19.04
N ARG A 113 -6.35 5.20 -18.62
CA ARG A 113 -6.80 6.38 -19.38
C ARG A 113 -5.72 7.43 -19.63
N LYS A 114 -4.61 7.36 -18.91
CA LYS A 114 -3.45 8.26 -19.05
C LYS A 114 -2.42 7.72 -20.05
N GLY A 115 -2.70 6.60 -20.72
CA GLY A 115 -1.87 6.07 -21.80
C GLY A 115 -0.71 5.19 -21.35
N TRP A 116 -0.75 4.60 -20.15
CA TRP A 116 0.32 3.73 -19.64
C TRP A 116 -0.23 2.55 -18.81
N HIS A 117 0.59 1.50 -18.66
CA HIS A 117 0.22 0.28 -17.94
C HIS A 117 0.36 0.45 -16.42
N SER A 118 -0.67 0.08 -15.67
CA SER A 118 -0.69 0.25 -14.21
C SER A 118 -1.54 -0.79 -13.49
N ILE A 119 -1.27 -0.96 -12.20
CA ILE A 119 -2.22 -1.52 -11.23
C ILE A 119 -2.79 -0.42 -10.34
N ILE A 120 -3.93 -0.67 -9.72
CA ILE A 120 -4.56 0.26 -8.78
C ILE A 120 -4.18 -0.13 -7.34
N LEU A 121 -3.81 0.87 -6.55
CA LEU A 121 -3.80 0.89 -5.10
C LEU A 121 -4.99 1.75 -4.64
N GLN A 122 -5.99 1.14 -4.02
CA GLN A 122 -6.96 1.84 -3.19
C GLN A 122 -6.46 1.78 -1.75
N GLY A 123 -6.65 2.84 -0.98
CA GLY A 123 -6.38 2.76 0.45
C GLY A 123 -7.13 3.82 1.23
N VAL A 124 -7.31 3.54 2.50
CA VAL A 124 -7.94 4.44 3.46
C VAL A 124 -6.95 4.80 4.54
N VAL A 125 -6.82 6.10 4.79
CA VAL A 125 -5.91 6.64 5.81
C VAL A 125 -6.66 7.40 6.88
N ASP A 126 -6.14 7.36 8.12
CA ASP A 126 -6.62 8.18 9.23
C ASP A 126 -6.20 9.67 9.07
N GLY A 127 -6.60 10.52 10.02
CA GLY A 127 -6.30 11.94 9.97
C GLY A 127 -4.80 12.28 10.09
N ARG A 128 -3.95 11.31 10.45
CA ARG A 128 -2.48 11.43 10.48
C ARG A 128 -1.86 10.96 9.16
N GLY A 129 -2.64 10.37 8.27
CA GLY A 129 -2.19 9.79 7.01
C GLY A 129 -1.64 8.38 7.17
N LEU A 130 -1.98 7.66 8.25
CA LEU A 130 -1.64 6.25 8.44
C LEU A 130 -2.72 5.38 7.83
N PHE A 131 -2.33 4.34 7.09
CA PHE A 131 -3.28 3.40 6.51
C PHE A 131 -3.98 2.58 7.58
N TRP A 132 -5.27 2.34 7.38
CA TRP A 132 -5.97 1.30 8.13
C TRP A 132 -6.67 0.30 7.19
N ASP A 133 -6.78 0.62 5.90
CA ASP A 133 -7.17 -0.32 4.85
C ASP A 133 -6.36 -0.07 3.57
N VAL A 134 -6.01 -1.16 2.86
CA VAL A 134 -5.37 -1.11 1.54
C VAL A 134 -5.87 -2.25 0.66
N CYS A 135 -6.08 -1.95 -0.62
CA CYS A 135 -6.43 -2.90 -1.65
C CYS A 135 -5.57 -2.67 -2.89
N VAL A 136 -4.81 -3.69 -3.32
CA VAL A 136 -3.81 -3.54 -4.38
C VAL A 136 -3.97 -4.63 -5.42
N GLY A 137 -3.85 -4.24 -6.69
CA GLY A 137 -3.57 -5.18 -7.78
C GLY A 137 -4.62 -5.25 -8.88
N TYR A 138 -5.71 -4.48 -8.78
CA TYR A 138 -6.66 -4.34 -9.88
C TYR A 138 -5.99 -3.71 -11.11
N ALA A 139 -6.46 -4.09 -12.29
CA ALA A 139 -5.91 -3.59 -13.54
C ALA A 139 -6.19 -2.09 -13.71
N GLY A 140 -5.26 -1.36 -14.33
CA GLY A 140 -5.30 0.10 -14.48
C GLY A 140 -6.46 0.67 -15.30
N SER A 141 -7.20 -0.15 -16.06
CA SER A 141 -8.41 0.28 -16.75
C SER A 141 -9.66 0.26 -15.86
N VAL A 142 -9.61 -0.42 -14.71
CA VAL A 142 -10.75 -0.60 -13.82
C VAL A 142 -11.12 0.74 -13.16
N HIS A 143 -12.42 1.03 -13.10
CA HIS A 143 -12.92 2.25 -12.44
C HIS A 143 -12.82 2.16 -10.92
N ASP A 144 -12.49 3.26 -10.24
CA ASP A 144 -12.37 3.34 -8.78
C ASP A 144 -13.61 2.80 -8.05
N ALA A 145 -14.81 3.15 -8.52
CA ALA A 145 -16.06 2.63 -7.93
C ALA A 145 -16.20 1.10 -8.03
N ARG A 146 -15.61 0.47 -9.05
CA ARG A 146 -15.58 -0.99 -9.18
C ARG A 146 -14.51 -1.60 -8.27
N VAL A 147 -13.35 -0.96 -8.15
CA VAL A 147 -12.31 -1.37 -7.18
C VAL A 147 -12.88 -1.36 -5.77
N LEU A 148 -13.57 -0.28 -5.38
CA LEU A 148 -14.21 -0.16 -4.08
C LEU A 148 -15.19 -1.32 -3.84
N ARG A 149 -16.16 -1.52 -4.73
CA ARG A 149 -17.18 -2.58 -4.60
C ARG A 149 -16.62 -4.01 -4.55
N GLN A 150 -15.39 -4.23 -4.99
CA GLN A 150 -14.76 -5.54 -4.98
C GLN A 150 -13.71 -5.69 -3.86
N SER A 151 -13.45 -4.62 -3.10
CA SER A 151 -12.49 -4.62 -2.01
C SER A 151 -13.12 -5.13 -0.71
N ASN A 152 -12.32 -5.78 0.14
CA ASN A 152 -12.75 -6.21 1.48
C ASN A 152 -13.32 -5.07 2.33
N LEU A 153 -12.84 -3.84 2.09
CA LEU A 153 -13.39 -2.64 2.71
C LEU A 153 -14.90 -2.51 2.44
N TRP A 154 -15.34 -2.74 1.20
CA TRP A 154 -16.76 -2.65 0.87
C TRP A 154 -17.56 -3.67 1.65
N ASP A 155 -17.11 -4.92 1.72
CA ASP A 155 -17.78 -5.96 2.51
C ASP A 155 -17.90 -5.55 3.98
N GLN A 156 -16.85 -4.95 4.56
CA GLN A 156 -16.84 -4.48 5.94
C GLN A 156 -17.76 -3.28 6.20
N LEU A 157 -17.97 -2.41 5.21
CA LEU A 157 -18.77 -1.20 5.36
C LEU A 157 -20.23 -1.37 4.90
N SER A 158 -20.52 -2.36 4.06
CA SER A 158 -21.83 -2.53 3.40
C SER A 158 -22.97 -2.83 4.37
N ASP A 159 -22.69 -3.57 5.44
CA ASP A 159 -23.70 -3.91 6.45
C ASP A 159 -24.05 -2.71 7.35
N GLY A 160 -23.33 -1.59 7.19
CA GLY A 160 -23.59 -0.34 7.89
C GLY A 160 -23.26 -0.36 9.38
N GLU A 161 -22.88 -1.51 9.95
CA GLU A 161 -22.56 -1.61 11.37
C GLU A 161 -21.32 -0.79 11.74
N LEU A 162 -20.21 -0.94 11.01
CA LEU A 162 -18.93 -0.32 11.39
C LEU A 162 -19.00 1.22 11.39
N LEU A 163 -19.64 1.80 10.38
CA LEU A 163 -19.77 3.27 10.24
C LEU A 163 -21.04 3.83 10.88
N GLY A 164 -22.09 3.01 10.98
CA GLY A 164 -23.38 3.42 11.55
C GLY A 164 -23.38 3.52 13.07
N GLN A 165 -22.34 2.99 13.73
CA GLN A 165 -22.11 3.14 15.16
C GLN A 165 -21.71 4.58 15.54
N ASN A 166 -22.03 5.00 16.76
CA ASN A 166 -21.61 6.28 17.36
C ASN A 166 -22.06 7.57 16.65
N LYS A 167 -23.30 7.60 16.15
CA LYS A 167 -23.84 8.78 15.48
C LYS A 167 -23.94 10.01 16.41
N LYS A 168 -23.69 11.20 15.86
CA LYS A 168 -23.80 12.48 16.56
C LYS A 168 -24.72 13.44 15.81
N ILE A 169 -25.46 14.25 16.56
CA ILE A 169 -26.25 15.32 15.98
C ILE A 169 -25.31 16.48 15.59
N ILE A 170 -25.27 16.79 14.30
CA ILE A 170 -24.51 17.89 13.73
C ILE A 170 -25.48 18.72 12.92
N SER A 171 -25.69 19.98 13.32
CA SER A 171 -26.64 20.90 12.68
C SER A 171 -28.05 20.31 12.53
N GLY A 172 -28.51 19.55 13.53
CA GLY A 172 -29.83 18.91 13.54
C GLY A 172 -29.92 17.58 12.77
N ILE A 173 -28.84 17.12 12.14
CA ILE A 173 -28.81 15.85 11.40
C ILE A 173 -28.02 14.80 12.19
N ASN A 174 -28.54 13.57 12.25
CA ASN A 174 -27.85 12.46 12.89
C ASN A 174 -26.82 11.85 11.95
N VAL A 175 -25.54 12.14 12.18
CA VAL A 175 -24.43 11.77 11.30
C VAL A 175 -23.62 10.65 11.95
N GLY A 176 -23.53 9.50 11.29
CA GLY A 176 -22.59 8.43 11.65
C GLY A 176 -21.19 8.70 11.12
N HIS A 177 -20.27 7.76 11.34
CA HIS A 177 -18.94 7.86 10.76
C HIS A 177 -18.98 7.77 9.23
N TYR A 178 -18.04 8.45 8.56
CA TYR A 178 -17.95 8.40 7.10
C TYR A 178 -16.51 8.56 6.60
N LEU A 179 -16.29 8.16 5.35
CA LEU A 179 -15.06 8.39 4.61
C LEU A 179 -15.22 9.59 3.68
N ILE A 180 -14.16 10.35 3.51
CA ILE A 180 -14.08 11.42 2.51
C ILE A 180 -13.16 11.02 1.36
N GLU A 181 -13.32 11.65 0.20
CA GLU A 181 -12.35 11.51 -0.89
C GLU A 181 -11.07 12.36 -0.62
N MET A 182 -9.96 12.06 -1.33
CA MET A 182 -8.68 12.80 -1.36
C MET A 182 -7.59 12.42 -0.33
N ALA A 183 -7.26 11.14 -0.18
CA ALA A 183 -6.20 10.65 0.70
C ALA A 183 -4.75 10.90 0.21
N PHE A 184 -4.45 10.80 -1.11
CA PHE A 184 -3.10 10.43 -1.54
C PHE A 184 -2.10 11.54 -1.88
N GLY A 185 -2.39 12.82 -1.60
CA GLY A 185 -1.44 13.91 -1.82
C GLY A 185 -0.08 13.72 -1.08
N ARG A 186 -0.08 13.13 0.12
CA ARG A 186 1.13 12.99 0.96
C ARG A 186 1.88 11.67 0.79
N LEU A 187 1.23 10.58 0.38
CA LEU A 187 1.86 9.25 0.27
C LEU A 187 2.90 9.19 -0.87
N LYS A 188 2.54 9.76 -2.02
CA LYS A 188 3.35 9.71 -3.25
C LYS A 188 4.74 10.36 -3.10
N GLY A 189 4.88 11.34 -2.22
CA GLY A 189 6.16 12.02 -1.97
C GLY A 189 7.20 11.17 -1.23
N ARG A 190 6.78 10.19 -0.42
CA ARG A 190 7.67 9.40 0.45
C ARG A 190 8.25 8.17 -0.25
N TRP A 191 7.48 7.51 -1.11
CA TRP A 191 7.88 6.24 -1.74
C TRP A 191 7.99 6.38 -3.26
N ARG A 192 9.18 6.77 -3.75
CA ARG A 192 9.39 7.07 -5.17
C ARG A 192 9.19 5.85 -6.09
N CYS A 193 9.31 4.61 -5.60
CA CYS A 193 9.00 3.43 -6.40
C CYS A 193 7.52 3.33 -6.79
N LEU A 194 6.61 3.97 -6.05
CA LEU A 194 5.18 4.02 -6.41
C LEU A 194 4.91 5.02 -7.56
N LEU A 195 5.89 5.88 -7.87
CA LEU A 195 5.83 6.88 -8.93
C LEU A 195 6.61 6.48 -10.19
N LYS A 196 7.48 5.48 -10.09
CA LYS A 196 8.29 4.99 -11.20
C LYS A 196 7.80 3.63 -11.64
N ARG A 197 7.98 3.33 -12.92
CA ARG A 197 7.73 1.98 -13.45
C ARG A 197 8.62 0.97 -12.77
N ASN A 198 8.01 -0.04 -12.16
CA ASN A 198 8.74 -1.18 -11.61
C ASN A 198 8.89 -2.24 -12.69
N ASP A 199 10.12 -2.42 -13.18
CA ASP A 199 10.47 -3.46 -14.14
C ASP A 199 10.61 -4.82 -13.43
N CYS A 200 9.48 -5.33 -12.93
CA CYS A 200 9.35 -6.66 -12.34
C CYS A 200 7.99 -7.27 -12.67
N LYS A 201 7.84 -8.57 -12.42
CA LYS A 201 6.56 -9.27 -12.62
C LYS A 201 5.45 -8.62 -11.79
N LEU A 202 4.23 -8.71 -12.31
CA LEU A 202 3.03 -8.15 -11.71
C LEU A 202 2.89 -8.50 -10.21
N GLU A 203 3.09 -9.76 -9.85
CA GLU A 203 3.00 -10.23 -8.46
C GLU A 203 4.00 -9.56 -7.53
N LEU A 204 5.25 -9.34 -7.98
CA LEU A 204 6.23 -8.62 -7.18
C LEU A 204 5.86 -7.14 -7.07
N SER A 205 5.32 -6.53 -8.13
CA SER A 205 4.85 -5.14 -8.08
C SER A 205 3.73 -4.93 -7.04
N LYS A 206 2.77 -5.87 -6.96
CA LYS A 206 1.73 -5.88 -5.93
C LYS A 206 2.34 -5.95 -4.52
N LYS A 207 3.26 -6.90 -4.30
CA LYS A 207 3.95 -7.08 -3.02
C LYS A 207 4.78 -5.87 -2.61
N MET A 208 5.54 -5.28 -3.53
CA MET A 208 6.30 -4.05 -3.29
C MET A 208 5.38 -2.90 -2.89
N THR A 209 4.23 -2.75 -3.55
CA THR A 209 3.24 -1.72 -3.24
C THR A 209 2.67 -1.88 -1.83
N LEU A 210 2.22 -3.10 -1.47
CA LEU A 210 1.74 -3.40 -0.13
C LEU A 210 2.82 -3.17 0.93
N THR A 211 4.05 -3.60 0.66
CA THR A 211 5.21 -3.40 1.54
C THR A 211 5.45 -1.91 1.80
N CYS A 212 5.37 -1.06 0.78
CA CYS A 212 5.47 0.39 0.96
C CYS A 212 4.35 0.96 1.84
N CYS A 213 3.12 0.49 1.69
CA CYS A 213 2.01 0.92 2.57
C CYS A 213 2.27 0.52 4.02
N VAL A 214 2.75 -0.71 4.28
CA VAL A 214 3.08 -1.17 5.63
C VAL A 214 4.21 -0.35 6.25
N LEU A 215 5.31 -0.18 5.51
CA LEU A 215 6.46 0.60 5.98
C LEU A 215 6.13 2.08 6.18
N HIS A 216 5.09 2.60 5.54
CA HIS A 216 4.61 3.98 5.77
C HIS A 216 4.02 4.17 7.17
N ASN A 217 3.47 3.10 7.75
CA ASN A 217 2.82 3.11 9.06
C ASN A 217 3.78 2.86 10.24
N ILE A 218 5.06 2.59 9.95
CA ILE A 218 6.14 2.39 10.93
C ILE A 218 6.94 3.69 11.05
#